data_AF-A0A8J5I495-F1
#
_entry.id   AF-A0A8J5I495-F1
#
_cell.length_a   1.000
_cell.length_b   1.000
_cell.length_c   1.000
_cell.angle_alpha   90.00
_cell.angle_beta   90.00
_cell.angle_gamma   90.00
#
_symmetry.space_group_name_H-M   'P 1'
#
loop_
_entity.id
_entity.type
_entity.pdbx_description
1 polymer ?
#
loop_
_entity_poly.entity_id
_entity_poly.type
_entity_poly.pdbx_seq_one_letter_code
_entity_poly.pdbx_strand_id
1 'polypeptide(L)'
;LATAIPRAPPRLSSSTPPRRVATEEERQRVLDAYEAGDDWLTVARYYNVSRAAAYRLSKSGDPSPPPRGRARANCVKCTNEMVAA
;
A
#
# COMPACT_ATOMS: atom_id res chain seq x y z
N LEU A 1 49.16 -20.89 -6.90
CA LEU A 1 48.38 -19.70 -7.32
C LEU A 1 46.93 -19.91 -6.93
N ALA A 2 46.44 -19.21 -5.90
CA ALA A 2 45.05 -19.29 -5.47
C ALA A 2 44.29 -18.07 -6.05
N THR A 3 43.33 -18.33 -6.94
CA THR A 3 42.45 -17.30 -7.51
C THR A 3 41.46 -16.83 -6.44
N ALA A 4 41.48 -15.52 -6.13
CA ALA A 4 40.50 -14.90 -5.25
C ALA A 4 39.14 -14.77 -5.97
N ILE A 5 38.08 -15.29 -5.35
CA ILE A 5 36.69 -15.15 -5.81
C ILE A 5 36.22 -13.71 -5.51
N PRO A 6 35.67 -12.96 -6.47
CA PRO A 6 35.14 -11.62 -6.18
C PRO A 6 33.89 -11.71 -5.30
N ARG A 7 33.96 -11.15 -4.09
CA ARG A 7 32.79 -11.00 -3.19
C ARG A 7 31.79 -10.05 -3.84
N ALA A 8 30.63 -10.58 -4.20
CA ALA A 8 29.47 -9.78 -4.58
C ALA A 8 29.08 -8.84 -3.42
N PRO A 9 28.67 -7.59 -3.69
CA PRO A 9 28.24 -6.67 -2.64
C PRO A 9 27.03 -7.24 -1.89
N PRO A 10 26.92 -7.02 -0.57
CA PRO A 10 25.75 -7.44 0.18
C PRO A 10 24.53 -6.78 -0.47
N ARG A 11 23.56 -7.61 -0.88
CA ARG A 11 22.24 -7.12 -1.32
C ARG A 11 21.71 -6.28 -0.17
N LEU A 12 21.58 -4.97 -0.38
CA LEU A 12 20.94 -4.09 0.58
C LEU A 12 19.56 -4.68 0.84
N SER A 13 19.36 -5.31 1.99
CA SER A 13 18.06 -5.73 2.47
C SER A 13 17.20 -4.48 2.49
N SER A 14 16.36 -4.32 1.46
CA SER A 14 15.38 -3.24 1.40
C SER A 14 14.30 -3.58 2.44
N SER A 15 14.63 -3.40 3.70
CA SER A 15 13.63 -3.25 4.75
C SER A 15 12.99 -1.89 4.51
N THR A 16 12.20 -1.79 3.45
CA THR A 16 11.27 -0.69 3.31
C THR A 16 10.26 -0.89 4.44
N PRO A 17 10.15 0.05 5.39
CA PRO A 17 9.17 -0.09 6.46
C PRO A 17 7.80 -0.36 5.85
N PRO A 18 6.95 -1.17 6.50
CA PRO A 18 5.63 -1.50 5.98
C PRO A 18 4.90 -0.20 5.66
N ARG A 19 4.58 -0.02 4.37
CA ARG A 19 3.99 1.22 3.86
C ARG A 19 2.67 1.43 4.59
N ARG A 20 2.58 2.49 5.40
CA ARG A 20 1.35 2.83 6.10
C ARG A 20 0.25 3.08 5.07
N VAL A 21 -0.98 2.70 5.41
CA VAL A 21 -2.15 3.08 4.60
C VAL A 21 -2.35 4.57 4.81
N ALA A 22 -2.28 5.35 3.73
CA ALA A 22 -2.54 6.78 3.76
C ALA A 22 -3.95 7.06 4.31
N THR A 23 -4.07 8.11 5.11
CA THR A 23 -5.35 8.53 5.69
C THR A 23 -6.28 9.12 4.63
N GLU A 24 -7.53 9.33 4.98
CA GLU A 24 -8.51 9.93 4.07
C GLU A 24 -8.12 11.36 3.69
N GLU A 25 -7.59 12.13 4.64
CA GLU A 25 -7.14 13.52 4.43
C GLU A 25 -5.95 13.58 3.47
N GLU A 26 -4.97 12.69 3.65
CA GLU A 26 -3.82 12.57 2.75
C GLU A 26 -4.25 12.23 1.32
N ARG A 27 -5.24 11.34 1.18
CA ARG A 27 -5.82 10.97 -0.12
C ARG A 27 -6.64 12.10 -0.73
N GLN A 28 -7.34 12.88 0.10
CA GLN A 28 -8.07 14.07 -0.33
C GLN A 28 -7.10 15.09 -0.94
N ARG A 29 -5.92 15.33 -0.32
CA ARG A 29 -4.91 16.24 -0.90
C ARG A 29 -4.44 15.81 -2.29
N VAL A 30 -4.37 14.50 -2.55
CA VAL A 30 -4.03 13.98 -3.88
C VAL A 30 -5.17 14.23 -4.88
N LEU A 31 -6.42 14.12 -4.44
CA LEU A 31 -7.59 14.43 -5.27
C LEU A 31 -7.68 15.92 -5.58
N ASP A 32 -7.52 16.79 -4.58
CA ASP A 32 -7.53 18.24 -4.76
C ASP A 32 -6.48 18.66 -5.82
N ALA A 33 -5.26 18.10 -5.75
CA ALA A 33 -4.20 18.36 -6.72
C ALA A 33 -4.53 17.81 -8.12
N TYR A 34 -5.22 16.68 -8.20
CA TYR A 34 -5.65 16.11 -9.47
C TYR A 34 -6.73 16.97 -10.14
N GLU A 35 -7.70 17.44 -9.36
CA GLU A 35 -8.78 18.33 -9.84
C GLU A 35 -8.26 19.71 -10.23
N ALA A 36 -7.26 20.23 -9.51
CA ALA A 36 -6.57 21.47 -9.86
C ALA A 36 -5.69 21.34 -11.13
N GLY A 37 -5.39 20.13 -11.59
CA GLY A 37 -4.49 19.87 -12.72
C GLY A 37 -3.00 19.99 -12.38
N ASP A 38 -2.66 19.98 -11.10
CA ASP A 38 -1.28 20.05 -10.60
C ASP A 38 -0.54 18.69 -10.70
N ASP A 39 0.75 18.65 -10.32
CA ASP A 39 1.52 17.39 -10.24
C ASP A 39 1.13 16.55 -9.01
N TRP A 40 -0.06 15.98 -9.09
CA TRP A 40 -0.67 15.11 -8.09
C TRP A 40 0.13 13.83 -7.81
N LEU A 41 1.02 13.38 -8.71
CA LEU A 41 1.90 12.23 -8.47
C LEU A 41 3.03 12.56 -7.51
N THR A 42 3.55 13.78 -7.55
CA THR A 42 4.52 14.27 -6.56
C THR A 42 3.86 14.44 -5.19
N VAL A 43 2.63 14.97 -5.16
CA VAL A 43 1.80 15.05 -3.95
C VAL A 43 1.58 13.65 -3.35
N ALA A 44 1.24 12.66 -4.17
CA ALA A 44 1.07 11.28 -3.72
C ALA A 44 2.34 10.69 -3.10
N ARG A 45 3.52 10.96 -3.68
CA ARG A 45 4.80 10.51 -3.10
C ARG A 45 5.07 11.13 -1.74
N TYR A 46 4.80 12.43 -1.59
CA TYR A 46 4.98 13.15 -0.33
C TYR A 46 4.11 12.54 0.78
N TYR A 47 2.84 12.26 0.49
CA TYR A 47 1.89 11.64 1.43
C TYR A 47 1.98 10.12 1.50
N ASN A 48 3.05 9.50 0.99
CA ASN A 48 3.26 8.05 0.97
C ASN A 48 2.13 7.24 0.28
N VAL A 49 1.29 7.90 -0.52
CA VAL A 49 0.29 7.26 -1.36
C VAL A 49 1.02 6.58 -2.52
N SER A 50 0.87 5.25 -2.62
CA SER A 50 1.48 4.51 -3.73
C SER A 50 0.94 5.02 -5.08
N ARG A 51 1.78 5.02 -6.12
CA ARG A 51 1.37 5.41 -7.48
C ARG A 51 0.10 4.68 -7.95
N ALA A 52 0.00 3.38 -7.67
CA ALA A 52 -1.19 2.59 -8.00
C ALA A 52 -2.44 3.05 -7.23
N ALA A 53 -2.30 3.42 -5.95
CA ALA A 53 -3.40 3.97 -5.16
C ALA A 53 -3.83 5.36 -5.69
N ALA A 54 -2.89 6.20 -6.08
CA ALA A 54 -3.16 7.51 -6.67
C ALA A 54 -3.97 7.36 -7.97
N TYR A 55 -3.60 6.44 -8.87
CA TYR A 55 -4.40 6.20 -10.09
C TYR A 55 -5.80 5.66 -9.80
N ARG A 56 -5.96 4.80 -8.79
CA ARG A 56 -7.29 4.36 -8.37
C ARG A 56 -8.12 5.52 -7.83
N LEU A 57 -7.51 6.39 -7.02
CA LEU A 57 -8.10 7.60 -6.48
C LEU A 57 -8.61 8.53 -7.57
N SER A 58 -7.76 8.92 -8.51
CA SER A 58 -8.15 9.79 -9.64
C SER A 58 -9.27 9.19 -10.50
N LYS A 59 -9.34 7.86 -10.62
CA LYS A 59 -10.43 7.18 -11.33
C LYS A 59 -11.72 7.08 -10.51
N SER A 60 -11.63 6.86 -9.20
CA SER A 60 -12.81 6.65 -8.34
C SER A 60 -13.38 7.95 -7.75
N GLY A 61 -12.56 8.99 -7.61
CA GLY A 61 -12.90 10.22 -6.87
C GLY A 61 -13.09 10.02 -5.36
N ASP A 62 -12.85 8.82 -4.86
CA ASP A 62 -13.16 8.43 -3.47
C ASP A 62 -11.88 8.47 -2.60
N PRO A 63 -11.76 9.41 -1.64
CA PRO A 63 -10.63 9.49 -0.73
C PRO A 63 -10.63 8.37 0.34
N SER A 64 -11.73 7.62 0.49
CA SER A 64 -11.90 6.68 1.60
C SER A 64 -10.91 5.51 1.58
N PRO A 65 -10.14 5.25 2.66
CA PRO A 65 -9.23 4.11 2.79
C PRO A 65 -9.90 2.79 2.40
N PRO A 66 -9.23 1.90 1.64
CA PRO A 66 -9.81 0.61 1.33
C PRO A 66 -10.11 -0.17 2.62
N PRO A 67 -11.23 -0.91 2.67
CA PRO A 67 -11.62 -1.64 3.87
C PRO A 67 -10.50 -2.61 4.28
N ARG A 68 -10.01 -2.45 5.52
CA ARG A 68 -8.95 -3.28 6.07
C ARG A 68 -9.50 -4.67 6.40
N GLY A 69 -8.94 -5.70 5.77
CA GLY A 69 -9.16 -7.10 6.16
C GLY A 69 -10.64 -7.51 6.17
N ARG A 70 -11.27 -7.64 5.00
CA ARG A 70 -12.51 -8.41 4.92
C ARG A 70 -12.19 -9.89 5.07
N ALA A 71 -13.01 -10.60 5.84
CA ALA A 71 -13.03 -12.05 5.79
C ALA A 71 -13.22 -12.46 4.32
N ARG A 72 -12.39 -13.38 3.83
CA ARG A 72 -12.66 -13.98 2.51
C ARG A 72 -14.06 -14.59 2.59
N ALA A 73 -14.87 -14.44 1.55
CA ALA A 73 -16.26 -14.93 1.55
C ALA A 73 -16.38 -16.42 1.93
N ASN A 74 -15.30 -17.19 1.78
CA ASN A 74 -15.22 -18.61 2.12
C ASN A 74 -14.45 -18.91 3.44
N CYS A 75 -14.33 -17.94 4.34
CA CYS A 75 -13.68 -18.13 5.65
C CYS A 75 -14.76 -18.06 6.74
N VAL A 76 -15.43 -19.18 6.97
CA VAL A 76 -16.27 -19.37 8.16
C VAL A 76 -15.33 -19.56 9.35
N LYS A 77 -15.41 -18.67 10.33
CA LYS A 77 -14.68 -18.86 11.60
C LYS A 77 -15.35 -20.01 12.35
N CYS A 78 -14.57 -21.00 12.80
CA CYS A 78 -15.06 -22.00 13.73
C CYS A 78 -15.59 -21.32 14.99
N THR A 79 -16.90 -21.37 15.21
CA THR A 79 -17.55 -21.08 16.48
C THR A 79 -17.49 -22.33 17.36
N ASN A 80 -17.49 -22.19 18.69
CA ASN A 80 -17.39 -23.33 19.61
C ASN A 80 -18.48 -24.38 19.37
N GLU A 81 -19.65 -23.97 18.89
CA GLU A 81 -20.76 -24.85 18.49
C GLU A 81 -20.37 -25.84 17.37
N MET A 82 -19.45 -25.47 16.46
CA MET A 82 -18.97 -26.39 15.40
C MET A 82 -17.89 -27.36 15.86
N VAL A 83 -17.27 -27.15 17.03
CA VAL A 83 -16.23 -28.03 17.61
C VAL A 83 -16.84 -29.02 18.60
N ALA A 84 -18.01 -28.71 19.15
CA ALA A 84 -18.70 -29.52 20.15
C ALA A 84 -19.65 -30.60 19.58
N ALA A 85 -19.78 -30.70 18.26
CA ALA A 85 -20.61 -31.68 17.54
C ALA A 85 -19.75 -32.81 16.97
#